data_AF-A0A366H660-F1
#
_entry.id   AF-A0A366H660-F1
#
_cell.length_a   1.000
_cell.length_b   1.000
_cell.length_c   1.000
_cell.angle_alpha   90.00
_cell.angle_beta   90.00
_cell.angle_gamma   90.00
#
_symmetry.space_group_name_H-M   'P 1'
#
loop_
_entity.id
_entity.type
_entity.pdbx_description
1 polymer ?
#
loop_
_entity_poly.entity_id
_entity_poly.type
_entity_poly.pdbx_seq_one_letter_code
_entity_poly.pdbx_strand_id
1 'polypeptide(L)'
;MTGVASDPYAAGNTISQDVNVTSFATTTTSTTTIEQLFRLYEEGMEGWDVQASLLVPGLDRWMDVFLIGGYYSFDNQPFGPQTGGTGNVEGWKAGVEVRPVPAVVLNATWYEDERYVGSDWLYGLRLEIPFEMGDLGDGKGFWDRVGESFTPRRRHLAERLVEPVRRQNEAIKIGNETEDQVDVNTSVKRVTKVSITPRRIVMQDDVVFVNNGGAVGNGIEAGSASGTGTAEQPVDTLQAGADLAVANSIATNRLWHVYTQGGVDYTTGAIIPAGGSVKFIGSGTPFVGMNGKVFGTGASPTLAGAYINSLVGGNYVGVFGYNIQNAAINLWNFQTVEIIGNTLPGSFLQFIDPTFLTVENNTISYNPICIAGIVVSVHSGNTQATIENNTIVGYAVDNGQFTDKGIAFYVSDTASLTASVTHNTITGFRTGIWSQTHLATASMNATITGNTVSGALKHGINIYNVFGTTTASITDNIINNSPTGILLEDYEQVGHLNITALGGNEIRDSTSAGIHVDAMPVVGDASITVNGFDGNLISGTPAGAHVRLEKSGTSILSVLGTLNNTATPTPNPDATGVTLDVEGTPTLNFLLNGVLINTAVDVP
;
A
#
# COMPACT_ATOMS: atom_id res chain seq x y z
N MET A 1 15.95 -9.00 -7.67
CA MET A 1 16.89 -8.30 -8.57
C MET A 1 18.27 -8.36 -7.93
N THR A 2 19.27 -8.94 -8.59
CA THR A 2 20.68 -8.93 -8.16
C THR A 2 21.46 -8.19 -9.23
N GLY A 3 21.42 -6.86 -9.20
CA GLY A 3 22.17 -6.01 -10.13
C GLY A 3 23.37 -5.39 -9.42
N VAL A 4 24.46 -5.11 -10.13
CA VAL A 4 25.54 -4.25 -9.60
C VAL A 4 25.01 -2.82 -9.54
N ALA A 5 25.08 -2.19 -8.38
CA ALA A 5 24.65 -0.81 -8.16
C ALA A 5 25.88 0.07 -7.87
N SER A 6 25.92 1.28 -8.45
CA SER A 6 26.93 2.27 -8.10
C SER A 6 26.74 2.75 -6.65
N ASP A 7 27.70 3.49 -6.14
CA ASP A 7 27.44 4.29 -4.95
C ASP A 7 26.45 5.41 -5.32
N PRO A 8 25.49 5.75 -4.43
CA PRO A 8 24.65 6.92 -4.59
C PRO A 8 25.46 8.21 -4.69
N TYR A 9 24.99 9.16 -5.48
CA TYR A 9 25.64 10.44 -5.72
C TYR A 9 24.62 11.58 -5.84
N ALA A 10 25.05 12.80 -5.58
CA ALA A 10 24.27 14.01 -5.77
C ALA A 10 24.56 14.63 -7.13
N ALA A 11 23.53 15.12 -7.81
CA ALA A 11 23.64 15.91 -9.03
C ALA A 11 22.41 16.81 -9.20
N GLY A 12 22.62 18.08 -9.54
CA GLY A 12 21.55 19.08 -9.56
C GLY A 12 20.86 19.18 -8.21
N ASN A 13 19.52 19.14 -8.19
CA ASN A 13 18.70 19.10 -6.97
C ASN A 13 18.24 17.67 -6.60
N THR A 14 19.05 16.66 -6.92
CA THR A 14 18.67 15.26 -6.71
C THR A 14 19.80 14.43 -6.09
N ILE A 15 19.42 13.39 -5.34
CA ILE A 15 20.28 12.28 -4.94
C ILE A 15 19.84 11.07 -5.78
N SER A 16 20.78 10.46 -6.49
CA SER A 16 20.52 9.37 -7.43
C SER A 16 21.50 8.22 -7.25
N GLN A 17 21.15 7.07 -7.81
CA GLN A 17 22.02 5.90 -7.89
C GLN A 17 21.87 5.26 -9.27
N ASP A 18 22.98 4.91 -9.89
CA ASP A 18 22.97 4.17 -11.14
C ASP A 18 22.96 2.67 -10.84
N VAL A 19 22.01 1.97 -11.44
CA VAL A 19 21.83 0.54 -11.25
C VAL A 19 21.79 -0.19 -12.58
N ASN A 20 22.47 -1.33 -12.63
CA ASN A 20 22.38 -2.25 -13.75
C ASN A 20 21.23 -3.24 -13.47
N VAL A 21 20.05 -2.92 -13.98
CA VAL A 21 18.89 -3.80 -13.81
C VAL A 21 19.03 -4.95 -14.79
N THR A 22 19.21 -6.16 -14.24
CA THR A 22 19.19 -7.39 -15.02
C THR A 22 17.73 -7.82 -15.19
N SER A 23 17.20 -7.73 -16.41
CA SER A 23 15.92 -8.32 -16.75
C SER A 23 16.15 -9.72 -17.35
N PHE A 24 15.46 -10.71 -16.78
CA PHE A 24 15.45 -12.07 -17.30
C PHE A 24 14.24 -12.22 -18.22
N ALA A 25 14.48 -12.16 -19.53
CA ALA A 25 13.50 -12.61 -20.50
C ALA A 25 13.78 -14.09 -20.79
N THR A 26 13.02 -14.98 -20.16
CA THR A 26 13.03 -16.39 -20.54
C THR A 26 12.15 -16.54 -21.76
N THR A 27 12.75 -16.58 -22.94
CA THR A 27 12.04 -16.97 -24.16
C THR A 27 12.15 -18.48 -24.28
N THR A 28 11.12 -19.20 -23.86
CA THR A 28 10.98 -20.61 -24.22
C THR A 28 10.58 -20.68 -25.68
N THR A 29 11.55 -20.93 -26.57
CA THR A 29 11.24 -21.25 -27.96
C THR A 29 11.09 -22.77 -28.02
N SER A 30 9.84 -23.24 -27.97
CA SER A 30 9.55 -24.62 -28.39
C SER A 30 9.55 -24.62 -29.91
N THR A 31 10.57 -25.19 -30.52
CA THR A 31 10.48 -25.60 -31.92
C THR A 31 9.79 -26.95 -31.91
N THR A 32 8.47 -26.94 -32.00
CA THR A 32 7.73 -28.12 -32.42
C THR A 32 7.83 -28.14 -33.93
N THR A 33 8.62 -29.05 -34.50
CA THR A 33 8.40 -29.45 -35.88
C THR A 33 7.07 -30.18 -35.89
N ILE A 34 5.99 -29.46 -36.17
CA ILE A 34 4.74 -30.07 -36.58
C ILE A 34 4.93 -30.37 -38.05
N GLU A 35 5.31 -31.60 -38.38
CA GLU A 35 4.81 -32.15 -39.64
C GLU A 35 3.30 -32.20 -39.47
N GLN A 36 2.59 -31.40 -40.26
CA GLN A 36 1.15 -31.50 -40.32
C GLN A 36 0.83 -32.92 -40.80
N LEU A 37 0.39 -33.77 -39.88
CA LEU A 37 -0.59 -34.80 -40.21
C LEU A 37 -1.75 -34.07 -40.88
N PHE A 38 -1.80 -34.07 -42.21
CA PHE A 38 -3.02 -33.69 -42.92
C PHE A 38 -4.06 -34.75 -42.57
N ARG A 39 -4.87 -34.44 -41.57
CA ARG A 39 -6.20 -35.05 -41.46
C ARG A 39 -6.97 -34.50 -42.65
N LEU A 40 -7.10 -35.28 -43.72
CA LEU A 40 -8.03 -34.97 -44.81
C LEU A 40 -9.43 -34.95 -44.21
N TYR A 41 -10.02 -33.77 -44.16
CA TYR A 41 -11.47 -33.62 -44.04
C TYR A 41 -12.01 -33.55 -45.47
N GLU A 42 -12.56 -34.66 -45.95
CA GLU A 42 -13.39 -34.62 -47.16
C GLU A 42 -14.73 -34.00 -46.77
N GLU A 43 -15.07 -32.86 -47.37
CA GLU A 43 -16.37 -32.20 -47.19
C GLU A 43 -17.03 -32.00 -48.56
N GLY A 44 -18.35 -32.13 -48.62
CA GLY A 44 -19.09 -31.90 -49.87
C GLY A 44 -19.05 -30.42 -50.24
N MET A 45 -18.74 -30.10 -51.50
CA MET A 45 -18.79 -28.72 -51.98
C MET A 45 -20.23 -28.20 -51.96
N GLU A 46 -20.45 -27.04 -51.34
CA GLU A 46 -21.76 -26.39 -51.29
C GLU A 46 -22.02 -25.66 -52.61
N GLY A 47 -23.21 -25.82 -53.19
CA GLY A 47 -23.56 -25.11 -54.41
C GLY A 47 -24.84 -25.63 -55.05
N TRP A 48 -25.05 -25.23 -56.31
CA TRP A 48 -26.24 -25.59 -57.05
C TRP A 48 -25.92 -25.97 -58.50
N ASP A 49 -26.79 -26.80 -59.06
CA ASP A 49 -26.75 -27.25 -60.45
C ASP A 49 -28.17 -27.20 -61.01
N VAL A 50 -28.32 -26.51 -62.14
CA VAL A 50 -29.59 -26.47 -62.88
C VAL A 50 -29.38 -27.14 -64.23
N GLN A 51 -30.18 -28.17 -64.48
CA GLN A 51 -30.13 -28.95 -65.71
C GLN A 51 -31.51 -29.07 -66.35
N ALA A 52 -31.55 -28.90 -67.67
CA ALA A 52 -32.69 -29.25 -68.51
C ALA A 52 -32.30 -30.38 -69.47
N SER A 53 -33.21 -31.32 -69.70
CA SER A 53 -33.03 -32.43 -70.64
C SER A 53 -34.23 -32.52 -71.58
N LEU A 54 -33.96 -32.57 -72.88
CA LEU A 54 -34.98 -32.61 -73.92
C LEU A 54 -34.87 -33.91 -74.72
N LEU A 55 -35.97 -34.65 -74.81
CA LEU A 55 -36.06 -35.85 -75.65
C LEU A 55 -36.07 -35.43 -77.12
N VAL A 56 -35.20 -36.02 -77.94
CA VAL A 56 -35.16 -35.77 -79.38
C VAL A 56 -36.35 -36.47 -80.04
N PRO A 57 -37.34 -35.74 -80.58
CA PRO A 57 -38.54 -36.35 -81.14
C PRO A 57 -38.21 -37.20 -82.38
N GLY A 58 -38.81 -38.39 -82.50
CA GLY A 58 -38.68 -39.25 -83.68
C GLY A 58 -37.62 -40.34 -83.57
N LEU A 59 -36.58 -40.14 -82.75
CA LEU A 59 -35.61 -41.20 -82.41
C LEU A 59 -36.13 -42.14 -81.32
N ASP A 60 -37.04 -41.64 -80.47
CA ASP A 60 -37.72 -42.33 -79.36
C ASP A 60 -38.51 -43.59 -79.77
N ARG A 61 -38.68 -43.85 -81.07
CA ARG A 61 -39.24 -45.10 -81.60
C ARG A 61 -38.27 -46.28 -81.54
N TRP A 62 -36.96 -45.99 -81.58
CA TRP A 62 -35.90 -46.99 -81.63
C TRP A 62 -35.08 -47.00 -80.35
N MET A 63 -34.77 -45.83 -79.82
CA MET A 63 -34.04 -45.62 -78.58
C MET A 63 -34.33 -44.22 -78.03
N ASP A 64 -34.32 -44.05 -76.71
CA ASP A 64 -34.50 -42.72 -76.13
C ASP A 64 -33.18 -41.95 -76.21
N VAL A 65 -33.20 -40.78 -76.85
CA VAL A 65 -32.06 -39.87 -76.94
C VAL A 65 -32.42 -38.53 -76.32
N PHE A 66 -31.66 -38.10 -75.33
CA PHE A 66 -31.82 -36.82 -74.67
C PHE A 66 -30.62 -35.92 -74.91
N LEU A 67 -30.91 -34.65 -75.21
CA LEU A 67 -29.92 -33.59 -75.18
C LEU A 67 -30.03 -32.87 -73.84
N ILE A 68 -28.88 -32.66 -73.22
CA ILE A 68 -28.75 -32.16 -71.86
C ILE A 68 -27.99 -30.84 -71.92
N GLY A 69 -28.51 -29.81 -71.25
CA GLY A 69 -27.83 -28.53 -71.06
C GLY A 69 -28.05 -28.04 -69.63
N GLY A 70 -27.02 -27.44 -69.05
CA GLY A 70 -27.11 -26.91 -67.70
C GLY A 70 -25.98 -25.97 -67.34
N TYR A 71 -26.11 -25.34 -66.17
CA TYR A 71 -25.08 -24.51 -65.56
C TYR A 71 -24.95 -24.90 -64.09
N TYR A 72 -23.71 -24.93 -63.61
CA TYR A 72 -23.40 -25.27 -62.24
C TYR A 72 -22.49 -24.22 -61.61
N SER A 73 -22.60 -24.06 -60.29
CA SER A 73 -21.71 -23.21 -59.50
C SER A 73 -21.57 -23.81 -58.09
N PHE A 74 -20.35 -24.19 -57.74
CA PHE A 74 -19.99 -24.78 -56.45
C PHE A 74 -18.88 -24.00 -55.78
N ASP A 75 -19.08 -23.72 -54.49
CA ASP A 75 -18.07 -23.13 -53.63
C ASP A 75 -17.09 -24.22 -53.19
N ASN A 76 -15.80 -23.93 -53.37
CA ASN A 76 -14.69 -24.82 -53.07
C ASN A 76 -13.85 -24.31 -51.88
N GLN A 77 -14.42 -23.42 -51.05
CA GLN A 77 -13.80 -22.97 -49.80
C GLN A 77 -14.13 -23.92 -48.64
N PRO A 78 -13.19 -24.14 -47.69
CA PRO A 78 -11.93 -23.43 -47.46
C PRO A 78 -10.72 -24.00 -48.21
N PHE A 79 -10.89 -25.08 -48.97
CA PHE A 79 -9.81 -25.81 -49.63
C PHE A 79 -9.51 -25.22 -51.02
N GLY A 80 -8.90 -24.02 -51.02
CA GLY A 80 -8.37 -23.37 -52.22
C GLY A 80 -7.43 -24.30 -53.03
N PRO A 81 -7.25 -24.03 -54.32
CA PRO A 81 -7.04 -25.01 -55.39
C PRO A 81 -5.71 -25.77 -55.30
N GLN A 82 -5.78 -27.06 -55.65
CA GLN A 82 -4.62 -27.78 -56.16
C GLN A 82 -4.46 -27.48 -57.66
N THR A 83 -3.21 -27.46 -58.12
CA THR A 83 -2.67 -27.00 -59.42
C THR A 83 -3.71 -26.71 -60.54
N GLY A 84 -4.02 -25.43 -60.83
CA GLY A 84 -4.87 -25.04 -61.97
C GLY A 84 -5.64 -23.71 -61.86
N GLY A 85 -5.89 -23.18 -60.66
CA GLY A 85 -6.47 -21.82 -60.48
C GLY A 85 -7.44 -21.69 -59.29
N THR A 86 -7.44 -20.54 -58.62
CA THR A 86 -8.22 -20.25 -57.39
C THR A 86 -9.63 -19.76 -57.72
N GLY A 87 -10.67 -20.36 -57.14
CA GLY A 87 -12.04 -19.84 -57.20
C GLY A 87 -13.11 -20.93 -57.17
N ASN A 88 -14.37 -20.50 -57.15
CA ASN A 88 -15.53 -21.37 -57.30
C ASN A 88 -15.42 -22.18 -58.60
N VAL A 89 -15.93 -23.40 -58.57
CA VAL A 89 -16.01 -24.27 -59.75
C VAL A 89 -17.38 -24.06 -60.36
N GLU A 90 -17.42 -23.30 -61.47
CA GLU A 90 -18.64 -22.97 -62.17
C GLU A 90 -18.45 -23.01 -63.67
N GLY A 91 -19.51 -23.32 -64.41
CA GLY A 91 -19.43 -23.40 -65.85
C GLY A 91 -20.66 -24.02 -66.51
N TRP A 92 -20.66 -23.98 -67.83
CA TRP A 92 -21.67 -24.65 -68.64
C TRP A 92 -21.38 -26.15 -68.74
N LYS A 93 -22.46 -26.93 -68.82
CA LYS A 93 -22.40 -28.34 -69.20
C LYS A 93 -23.35 -28.66 -70.33
N ALA A 94 -22.91 -29.53 -71.22
CA ALA A 94 -23.68 -30.01 -72.35
C ALA A 94 -23.44 -31.50 -72.54
N GLY A 95 -24.50 -32.28 -72.75
CA GLY A 95 -24.38 -33.73 -72.83
C GLY A 95 -25.44 -34.38 -73.70
N VAL A 96 -25.19 -35.65 -73.99
CA VAL A 96 -26.12 -36.53 -74.66
C VAL A 96 -26.28 -37.80 -73.84
N GLU A 97 -27.52 -38.23 -73.67
CA GLU A 97 -27.86 -39.50 -73.04
C GLU A 97 -28.63 -40.36 -74.04
N VAL A 98 -28.18 -41.58 -74.24
CA VAL A 98 -28.75 -42.55 -75.17
C VAL A 98 -29.13 -43.80 -74.39
N ARG A 99 -30.36 -44.26 -74.59
CA ARG A 99 -30.89 -45.48 -74.00
C ARG A 99 -31.33 -46.44 -75.08
N PRO A 100 -30.45 -47.35 -75.55
CA PRO A 100 -30.80 -48.33 -76.57
C PRO A 100 -31.95 -49.25 -76.14
N VAL A 101 -31.98 -49.59 -74.85
CA VAL A 101 -33.06 -50.32 -74.18
C VAL A 101 -33.33 -49.65 -72.83
N PRO A 102 -34.53 -49.74 -72.25
CA PRO A 102 -34.86 -49.09 -70.98
C PRO A 102 -33.86 -49.34 -69.84
N ALA A 103 -33.27 -50.53 -69.78
CA ALA A 103 -32.33 -50.94 -68.75
C ALA A 103 -30.93 -50.35 -68.89
N VAL A 104 -30.54 -49.86 -70.07
CA VAL A 104 -29.17 -49.42 -70.33
C VAL A 104 -29.19 -47.95 -70.69
N VAL A 105 -28.47 -47.17 -69.90
CA VAL A 105 -28.32 -45.73 -70.10
C VAL A 105 -26.84 -45.44 -70.33
N LEU A 106 -26.55 -44.88 -71.50
CA LEU A 106 -25.22 -44.41 -71.85
C LEU A 106 -25.26 -42.89 -71.85
N ASN A 107 -24.32 -42.23 -71.17
CA ASN A 107 -24.23 -40.79 -71.20
C ASN A 107 -22.80 -40.32 -71.50
N ALA A 108 -22.72 -39.16 -72.15
CA ALA A 108 -21.49 -38.40 -72.33
C ALA A 108 -21.84 -36.94 -72.08
N THR A 109 -21.16 -36.31 -71.12
CA THR A 109 -21.39 -34.91 -70.77
C THR A 109 -20.07 -34.18 -70.73
N TRP A 110 -20.00 -33.08 -71.46
CA TRP A 110 -18.90 -32.13 -71.43
C TRP A 110 -19.13 -31.08 -70.36
N TYR A 111 -18.06 -30.72 -69.67
CA TYR A 111 -18.00 -29.70 -68.65
C TYR A 111 -16.97 -28.64 -69.07
N GLU A 112 -17.33 -27.38 -68.93
CA GLU A 112 -16.45 -26.25 -69.27
C GLU A 112 -15.22 -26.17 -68.35
N ASP A 113 -15.37 -26.58 -67.09
CA ASP A 113 -14.29 -26.52 -66.11
C ASP A 113 -13.83 -27.94 -65.74
N GLU A 114 -12.65 -28.32 -66.25
CA GLU A 114 -12.03 -29.62 -65.98
C GLU A 114 -11.81 -29.88 -64.49
N ARG A 115 -11.70 -28.84 -63.66
CA ARG A 115 -11.50 -28.98 -62.21
C ARG A 115 -12.68 -29.66 -61.52
N TYR A 116 -13.86 -29.65 -62.17
CA TYR A 116 -15.06 -30.24 -61.59
C TYR A 116 -15.02 -31.77 -61.57
N VAL A 117 -14.62 -32.42 -62.67
CA VAL A 117 -14.58 -33.89 -62.78
C VAL A 117 -13.18 -34.45 -63.02
N GLY A 118 -12.16 -33.58 -63.03
CA GLY A 118 -10.77 -33.91 -63.37
C GLY A 118 -10.48 -34.00 -64.87
N SER A 119 -11.46 -33.68 -65.73
CA SER A 119 -11.38 -33.68 -67.19
C SER A 119 -12.54 -32.87 -67.81
N ASP A 120 -12.45 -32.52 -69.08
CA ASP A 120 -13.54 -31.85 -69.81
C ASP A 120 -14.75 -32.76 -70.09
N TRP A 121 -14.58 -34.10 -70.02
CA TRP A 121 -15.62 -35.06 -70.39
C TRP A 121 -15.87 -36.12 -69.32
N LEU A 122 -17.13 -36.37 -69.02
CA LEU A 122 -17.60 -37.48 -68.21
C LEU A 122 -18.41 -38.46 -69.08
N TYR A 123 -18.02 -39.73 -69.03
CA TYR A 123 -18.74 -40.83 -69.69
C TYR A 123 -19.27 -41.79 -68.64
N GLY A 124 -20.53 -42.20 -68.78
CA GLY A 124 -21.19 -43.07 -67.83
C GLY A 124 -22.01 -44.16 -68.51
N LEU A 125 -21.98 -45.33 -67.91
CA LEU A 125 -22.88 -46.43 -68.21
C LEU A 125 -23.66 -46.75 -66.94
N ARG A 126 -24.98 -46.68 -67.02
CA ARG A 126 -25.88 -47.03 -65.92
C ARG A 126 -26.80 -48.15 -66.35
N LEU A 127 -26.98 -49.10 -65.44
CA LEU A 127 -27.97 -50.15 -65.56
C LEU A 127 -29.16 -49.82 -64.65
N GLU A 128 -30.34 -49.60 -65.24
CA GLU A 128 -31.58 -49.33 -64.52
C GLU A 128 -32.45 -50.59 -64.53
N ILE A 129 -32.38 -51.36 -63.44
CA ILE A 129 -33.20 -52.55 -63.25
C ILE A 129 -34.41 -52.17 -62.39
N PRO A 130 -35.65 -52.38 -62.86
CA PRO A 130 -36.83 -52.14 -62.02
C PRO A 130 -36.89 -53.18 -60.90
N PHE A 131 -36.77 -52.73 -59.65
CA PHE A 131 -36.98 -53.56 -58.45
C PHE A 131 -38.38 -53.34 -57.90
N GLU A 132 -39.38 -53.87 -58.62
CA GLU A 132 -40.75 -53.95 -58.14
C GLU A 132 -41.00 -55.39 -57.68
N MET A 133 -40.93 -55.62 -56.37
CA MET A 133 -41.17 -56.94 -55.78
C MET A 133 -42.67 -57.11 -55.51
N GLY A 134 -43.34 -57.83 -56.40
CA GLY A 134 -44.76 -58.18 -56.30
C GLY A 134 -45.48 -57.95 -57.62
N ASP A 135 -46.44 -58.82 -57.94
CA ASP A 135 -47.36 -58.59 -59.06
C ASP A 135 -48.21 -57.35 -58.73
N LEU A 136 -47.95 -56.25 -59.42
CA LEU A 136 -48.70 -54.99 -59.29
C LEU A 136 -50.07 -55.06 -59.98
N GLY A 137 -50.59 -56.26 -60.22
CA GLY A 137 -51.90 -56.53 -60.81
C GLY A 137 -51.87 -56.65 -62.34
N ASP A 138 -50.69 -56.81 -62.95
CA ASP A 138 -50.50 -56.97 -64.40
C ASP A 138 -49.97 -58.37 -64.80
N GLY A 139 -49.84 -59.28 -63.82
CA GLY A 139 -49.47 -60.67 -64.03
C GLY A 139 -47.98 -60.88 -64.34
N LYS A 140 -47.16 -59.83 -64.30
CA LYS A 140 -45.73 -59.91 -64.64
C LYS A 140 -44.88 -59.99 -63.38
N GLY A 141 -44.14 -61.08 -63.26
CA GLY A 141 -43.19 -61.28 -62.16
C GLY A 141 -41.96 -60.39 -62.30
N PHE A 142 -41.15 -60.36 -61.24
CA PHE A 142 -39.87 -59.65 -61.21
C PHE A 142 -39.00 -59.97 -62.44
N TRP A 143 -38.85 -61.25 -62.80
CA TRP A 143 -38.00 -61.67 -63.92
C TRP A 143 -38.54 -61.26 -65.29
N ASP A 144 -39.86 -61.21 -65.48
CA ASP A 144 -40.46 -60.78 -66.74
C ASP A 144 -40.23 -59.28 -66.95
N ARG A 145 -40.36 -58.47 -65.89
CA ARG A 145 -40.09 -57.02 -65.93
C ARG A 145 -38.62 -56.70 -66.15
N VAL A 146 -37.72 -57.49 -65.54
CA VAL A 146 -36.28 -57.42 -65.82
C VAL A 146 -36.00 -57.77 -67.28
N GLY A 147 -36.65 -58.79 -67.85
CA GLY A 147 -36.50 -59.12 -69.27
C GLY A 147 -36.98 -58.01 -70.20
N GLU A 148 -38.14 -57.42 -69.91
CA GLU A 148 -38.73 -56.33 -70.71
C GLU A 148 -37.90 -55.05 -70.69
N SER A 149 -37.13 -54.79 -69.63
CA SER A 149 -36.26 -53.61 -69.58
C SER A 149 -35.07 -53.71 -70.54
N PHE A 150 -34.70 -54.92 -70.98
CA PHE A 150 -33.68 -55.14 -72.03
C PHE A 150 -34.25 -55.24 -73.44
N THR A 151 -35.54 -54.96 -73.64
CA THR A 151 -36.16 -54.96 -74.97
C THR A 151 -36.37 -53.52 -75.46
N PRO A 152 -35.96 -53.15 -76.69
CA PRO A 152 -36.21 -51.81 -77.22
C PRO A 152 -37.71 -51.51 -77.30
N ARG A 153 -38.18 -50.48 -76.59
CA ARG A 153 -39.57 -50.02 -76.63
C ARG A 153 -39.67 -48.55 -76.25
N ARG A 154 -40.70 -47.89 -76.76
CA ARG A 154 -41.02 -46.51 -76.37
C ARG A 154 -41.57 -46.49 -74.94
N ARG A 155 -41.02 -45.62 -74.09
CA ARG A 155 -41.50 -45.43 -72.72
C ARG A 155 -42.54 -44.32 -72.63
N HIS A 156 -43.59 -44.55 -71.84
CA HIS A 156 -44.63 -43.55 -71.59
C HIS A 156 -44.25 -42.66 -70.41
N LEU A 157 -44.81 -41.44 -70.35
CA LEU A 157 -44.52 -40.46 -69.30
C LEU A 157 -44.70 -41.03 -67.88
N ALA A 158 -45.69 -41.90 -67.68
CA ALA A 158 -45.94 -42.54 -66.39
C ALA A 158 -44.75 -43.40 -65.91
N GLU A 159 -44.08 -44.12 -66.81
CA GLU A 159 -42.87 -44.90 -66.49
C GLU A 159 -41.66 -44.01 -66.20
N ARG A 160 -41.72 -42.72 -66.56
CA ARG A 160 -40.67 -41.74 -66.31
C ARG A 160 -40.86 -40.99 -64.98
N LEU A 161 -42.04 -41.10 -64.37
CA LEU A 161 -42.28 -40.51 -63.04
C LEU A 161 -41.48 -41.21 -61.94
N VAL A 162 -41.10 -42.47 -62.18
CA VAL A 162 -40.28 -43.27 -61.27
C VAL A 162 -38.80 -43.26 -61.66
N GLU A 163 -38.40 -42.47 -62.65
CA GLU A 163 -36.98 -42.29 -62.94
C GLU A 163 -36.29 -41.60 -61.77
N PRO A 164 -35.05 -41.99 -61.43
CA PRO A 164 -34.28 -41.29 -60.43
C PRO A 164 -34.20 -39.81 -60.76
N VAL A 165 -34.40 -38.97 -59.74
CA VAL A 165 -34.25 -37.51 -59.90
C VAL A 165 -32.87 -37.23 -60.47
N ARG A 166 -32.84 -36.50 -61.60
CA ARG A 166 -31.60 -36.04 -62.22
C ARG A 166 -30.96 -35.01 -61.29
N ARG A 167 -30.03 -35.48 -60.47
CA ARG A 167 -29.17 -34.67 -59.61
C ARG A 167 -27.76 -35.24 -59.68
N GLN A 168 -26.78 -34.38 -59.46
CA GLN A 168 -25.41 -34.82 -59.25
C GLN A 168 -25.34 -35.53 -57.89
N ASN A 169 -25.12 -36.85 -57.91
CA ASN A 169 -25.16 -37.71 -56.72
C ASN A 169 -23.78 -38.12 -56.20
N GLU A 170 -22.71 -37.75 -56.92
CA GLU A 170 -21.36 -38.14 -56.55
C GLU A 170 -20.75 -37.13 -55.59
N ALA A 171 -20.25 -37.62 -54.46
CA ALA A 171 -19.35 -36.85 -53.60
C ALA A 171 -17.96 -36.90 -54.25
N ILE A 172 -17.53 -35.78 -54.81
CA ILE A 172 -16.30 -35.67 -55.59
C ILE A 172 -15.12 -35.66 -54.61
N LYS A 173 -14.17 -36.59 -54.79
CA LYS A 173 -12.97 -36.73 -53.95
C LYS A 173 -11.73 -36.49 -54.81
N ILE A 174 -10.99 -35.42 -54.53
CA ILE A 174 -9.70 -35.14 -55.18
C ILE A 174 -8.61 -35.59 -54.20
N GLY A 175 -8.01 -36.76 -54.44
CA GLY A 175 -6.89 -37.28 -53.65
C GLY A 175 -5.57 -37.12 -54.40
N ASN A 176 -4.61 -36.41 -53.82
CA ASN A 176 -3.22 -36.41 -54.28
C ASN A 176 -2.36 -37.20 -53.27
N GLU A 177 -1.76 -38.29 -53.71
CA GLU A 177 -0.81 -39.11 -52.93
C GLU A 177 0.62 -38.61 -53.15
N THR A 178 1.33 -38.30 -52.06
CA THR A 178 2.78 -38.44 -51.97
C THR A 178 3.15 -38.76 -50.53
N GLU A 179 3.75 -39.93 -50.32
CA GLU A 179 4.22 -40.47 -49.06
C GLU A 179 5.71 -40.11 -48.91
N ASP A 180 6.10 -39.44 -47.82
CA ASP A 180 7.50 -39.36 -47.39
C ASP A 180 7.56 -39.60 -45.87
N GLN A 181 8.45 -40.52 -45.49
CA GLN A 181 8.67 -40.99 -44.13
C GLN A 181 9.76 -40.14 -43.47
N VAL A 182 9.52 -39.53 -42.30
CA VAL A 182 10.54 -38.77 -41.55
C VAL A 182 10.53 -39.11 -40.06
N ASP A 183 11.72 -39.34 -39.50
CA ASP A 183 11.98 -39.58 -38.08
C ASP A 183 11.79 -38.30 -37.24
N VAL A 184 11.09 -38.41 -36.10
CA VAL A 184 10.82 -37.30 -35.18
C VAL A 184 11.94 -37.15 -34.14
N ASN A 185 12.46 -35.93 -33.98
CA ASN A 185 13.37 -35.59 -32.88
C ASN A 185 12.96 -34.27 -32.22
N THR A 186 12.76 -34.26 -30.91
CA THR A 186 12.32 -33.08 -30.14
C THR A 186 13.53 -32.35 -29.56
N SER A 187 13.74 -31.09 -29.95
CA SER A 187 14.79 -30.23 -29.37
C SER A 187 14.18 -29.02 -28.67
N VAL A 188 14.28 -28.95 -27.34
CA VAL A 188 13.88 -27.78 -26.56
C VAL A 188 15.07 -26.83 -26.42
N LYS A 189 14.99 -25.66 -27.05
CA LYS A 189 15.98 -24.60 -26.86
C LYS A 189 15.46 -23.56 -25.87
N ARG A 190 15.88 -23.67 -24.62
CA ARG A 190 15.65 -22.61 -23.62
C ARG A 190 16.66 -21.50 -23.84
N VAL A 191 16.21 -20.35 -24.35
CA VAL A 191 17.05 -19.16 -24.46
C VAL A 191 16.68 -18.21 -23.33
N THR A 192 17.53 -18.15 -22.30
CA THR A 192 17.47 -17.08 -21.31
C THR A 192 18.20 -15.88 -21.90
N LYS A 193 17.46 -14.88 -22.36
CA LYS A 193 18.07 -13.57 -22.68
C LYS A 193 18.22 -12.81 -21.38
N VAL A 194 19.46 -12.56 -21.00
CA VAL A 194 19.83 -11.67 -19.90
C VAL A 194 20.11 -10.32 -20.53
N SER A 195 19.22 -9.34 -20.31
CA SER A 195 19.47 -7.95 -20.71
C SER A 195 19.86 -7.16 -19.47
N ILE A 196 21.01 -6.52 -19.51
CA ILE A 196 21.46 -5.60 -18.47
C ILE A 196 21.20 -4.19 -19.00
N THR A 197 20.27 -3.47 -18.40
CA THR A 197 19.97 -2.08 -18.77
C THR A 197 20.43 -1.15 -17.67
N PRO A 198 21.37 -0.22 -17.94
CA PRO A 198 21.73 0.82 -16.98
C PRO A 198 20.53 1.74 -16.78
N ARG A 199 20.15 1.99 -15.53
CA ARG A 199 19.04 2.85 -15.15
C ARG A 199 19.47 3.71 -13.96
N ARG A 200 19.16 5.01 -14.02
CA ARG A 200 19.27 5.91 -12.87
C ARG A 200 18.01 5.81 -12.03
N ILE A 201 18.17 5.55 -10.74
CA ILE A 201 17.11 5.64 -9.73
C ILE A 201 17.31 6.95 -8.99
N VAL A 202 16.29 7.81 -8.99
CA VAL A 202 16.27 9.00 -8.13
C VAL A 202 15.83 8.53 -6.75
N MET A 203 16.71 8.69 -5.76
CA MET A 203 16.46 8.33 -4.38
C MET A 203 15.76 9.47 -3.63
N GLN A 204 16.14 10.71 -3.95
CA GLN A 204 15.50 11.91 -3.44
C GLN A 204 15.55 13.00 -4.51
N ASP A 205 14.42 13.65 -4.74
CA ASP A 205 14.29 14.88 -5.53
C ASP A 205 13.98 16.10 -4.64
N ASP A 206 13.91 17.27 -5.27
CA ASP A 206 13.63 18.55 -4.62
C ASP A 206 14.60 18.87 -3.47
N VAL A 207 15.90 18.69 -3.71
CA VAL A 207 16.95 18.89 -2.70
C VAL A 207 17.70 20.20 -2.93
N VAL A 208 17.80 21.00 -1.87
CA VAL A 208 18.76 22.10 -1.73
C VAL A 208 19.94 21.59 -0.90
N PHE A 209 21.12 21.59 -1.49
CA PHE A 209 22.35 21.18 -0.83
C PHE A 209 22.99 22.34 -0.06
N VAL A 210 23.33 22.09 1.19
CA VAL A 210 24.03 23.03 2.08
C VAL A 210 25.36 22.41 2.51
N ASN A 211 26.48 23.07 2.19
CA ASN A 211 27.82 22.62 2.54
C ASN A 211 28.73 23.82 2.80
N ASN A 212 29.11 24.07 4.06
CA ASN A 212 30.07 25.14 4.41
C ASN A 212 31.52 24.63 4.53
N GLY A 213 31.75 23.35 4.19
CA GLY A 213 33.06 22.73 4.11
C GLY A 213 33.59 22.60 2.68
N GLY A 214 34.59 21.74 2.50
CA GLY A 214 35.10 21.37 1.18
C GLY A 214 34.19 20.38 0.44
N ALA A 215 34.53 20.07 -0.81
CA ALA A 215 33.84 19.03 -1.59
C ALA A 215 33.99 17.65 -0.91
N VAL A 216 32.92 16.86 -0.93
CA VAL A 216 32.82 15.60 -0.16
C VAL A 216 32.81 14.33 -1.02
N GLY A 217 33.14 14.45 -2.32
CA GLY A 217 33.44 13.32 -3.21
C GLY A 217 32.24 12.47 -3.65
N ASN A 218 31.03 12.79 -3.19
CA ASN A 218 29.76 12.14 -3.58
C ASN A 218 28.94 13.00 -4.57
N GLY A 219 29.59 13.96 -5.24
CA GLY A 219 28.96 14.93 -6.14
C GLY A 219 28.60 16.28 -5.49
N ILE A 220 28.69 16.40 -4.16
CA ILE A 220 28.52 17.68 -3.47
C ILE A 220 29.86 18.44 -3.46
N GLU A 221 29.86 19.60 -4.09
CA GLU A 221 31.00 20.53 -4.14
C GLU A 221 31.09 21.43 -2.89
N ALA A 222 32.14 22.25 -2.79
CA ALA A 222 32.23 23.26 -1.74
C ALA A 222 31.14 24.33 -1.94
N GLY A 223 30.40 24.68 -0.88
CA GLY A 223 29.35 25.69 -0.98
C GLY A 223 29.89 27.12 -0.93
N SER A 224 29.04 28.06 -1.32
CA SER A 224 29.33 29.49 -1.22
C SER A 224 28.07 30.32 -0.99
N ALA A 225 28.24 31.56 -0.53
CA ALA A 225 27.14 32.50 -0.31
C ALA A 225 26.33 32.83 -1.59
N SER A 226 26.89 32.58 -2.77
CA SER A 226 26.22 32.74 -4.07
C SER A 226 25.78 31.41 -4.69
N GLY A 227 25.81 30.31 -3.92
CA GLY A 227 25.36 29.00 -4.37
C GLY A 227 23.89 29.01 -4.80
N THR A 228 23.54 28.14 -5.75
CA THR A 228 22.16 27.97 -6.23
C THR A 228 21.42 26.86 -5.50
N GLY A 229 22.12 26.14 -4.60
CA GLY A 229 21.55 25.02 -3.85
C GLY A 229 21.59 23.70 -4.60
N THR A 230 22.18 23.63 -5.79
CA THR A 230 22.46 22.35 -6.46
C THR A 230 23.70 21.68 -5.84
N ALA A 231 23.91 20.40 -6.13
CA ALA A 231 25.07 19.65 -5.65
C ALA A 231 26.40 20.27 -6.12
N GLU A 232 26.42 20.82 -7.34
CA GLU A 232 27.59 21.45 -7.95
C GLU A 232 27.81 22.89 -7.48
N GLN A 233 26.76 23.53 -6.94
CA GLN A 233 26.82 24.87 -6.37
C GLN A 233 26.01 24.96 -5.06
N PRO A 234 26.42 24.24 -3.99
CA PRO A 234 25.70 24.29 -2.73
C PRO A 234 25.75 25.69 -2.12
N VAL A 235 24.78 26.00 -1.28
CA VAL A 235 24.88 27.19 -0.41
C VAL A 235 25.70 26.85 0.84
N ASP A 236 26.33 27.84 1.45
CA ASP A 236 27.22 27.68 2.62
C ASP A 236 26.56 28.00 3.97
N THR A 237 25.26 28.33 4.00
CA THR A 237 24.54 28.60 5.24
C THR A 237 23.21 27.86 5.29
N LEU A 238 22.80 27.50 6.52
CA LEU A 238 21.52 26.83 6.74
C LEU A 238 20.33 27.75 6.40
N GLN A 239 20.44 29.05 6.71
CA GLN A 239 19.45 30.05 6.34
C GLN A 239 19.23 30.13 4.82
N ALA A 240 20.29 30.24 4.02
CA ALA A 240 20.15 30.28 2.55
C ALA A 240 19.51 28.99 2.02
N GLY A 241 19.84 27.85 2.63
CA GLY A 241 19.21 26.56 2.29
C GLY A 241 17.70 26.56 2.58
N ALA A 242 17.32 27.05 3.76
CA ALA A 242 15.92 27.17 4.17
C ALA A 242 15.13 28.13 3.26
N ASP A 243 15.71 29.30 2.93
CA ASP A 243 15.08 30.30 2.07
C ASP A 243 14.80 29.75 0.66
N LEU A 244 15.79 29.08 0.05
CA LEU A 244 15.64 28.44 -1.26
C LEU A 244 14.61 27.31 -1.23
N ALA A 245 14.66 26.44 -0.22
CA ALA A 245 13.74 25.32 -0.10
C ALA A 245 12.30 25.81 0.08
N VAL A 246 12.06 26.81 0.93
CA VAL A 246 10.74 27.40 1.12
C VAL A 246 10.25 28.13 -0.13
N ALA A 247 11.10 28.92 -0.78
CA ALA A 247 10.73 29.60 -2.03
C ALA A 247 10.35 28.60 -3.13
N ASN A 248 11.13 27.54 -3.30
CA ASN A 248 10.83 26.49 -4.27
C ASN A 248 9.58 25.69 -3.88
N SER A 249 9.39 25.43 -2.59
CA SER A 249 8.19 24.78 -2.08
C SER A 249 6.92 25.55 -2.42
N ILE A 250 6.93 26.87 -2.23
CA ILE A 250 5.82 27.74 -2.61
C ILE A 250 5.61 27.74 -4.12
N ALA A 251 6.69 27.87 -4.90
CA ALA A 251 6.61 27.94 -6.36
C ALA A 251 6.12 26.63 -7.01
N THR A 252 6.43 25.49 -6.40
CA THR A 252 6.12 24.15 -6.95
C THR A 252 4.96 23.46 -6.25
N ASN A 253 4.50 23.99 -5.11
CA ASN A 253 3.55 23.34 -4.20
C ASN A 253 3.99 21.92 -3.79
N ARG A 254 5.29 21.73 -3.56
CA ARG A 254 5.92 20.46 -3.16
C ARG A 254 6.76 20.64 -1.90
N LEU A 255 7.03 19.56 -1.18
CA LEU A 255 8.00 19.55 -0.08
C LEU A 255 9.42 19.61 -0.66
N TRP A 256 10.23 20.56 -0.19
CA TRP A 256 11.65 20.63 -0.53
C TRP A 256 12.52 20.25 0.66
N HIS A 257 13.63 19.59 0.35
CA HIS A 257 14.57 19.06 1.32
C HIS A 257 15.79 19.97 1.39
N VAL A 258 16.27 20.24 2.60
CA VAL A 258 17.57 20.86 2.83
C VAL A 258 18.51 19.75 3.28
N TYR A 259 19.39 19.28 2.39
CA TYR A 259 20.40 18.30 2.75
C TYR A 259 21.65 19.03 3.25
N THR A 260 21.96 18.88 4.54
CA THR A 260 23.10 19.57 5.18
C THR A 260 24.26 18.61 5.38
N GLN A 261 25.39 18.95 4.78
CA GLN A 261 26.63 18.20 4.89
C GLN A 261 27.25 18.41 6.29
N GLY A 262 27.51 17.32 7.01
CA GLY A 262 28.18 17.35 8.30
C GLY A 262 29.69 17.19 8.21
N GLY A 263 30.34 17.10 9.37
CA GLY A 263 31.80 17.17 9.52
C GLY A 263 32.34 18.61 9.67
N VAL A 264 31.43 19.57 9.73
CA VAL A 264 31.65 21.01 9.86
C VAL A 264 30.54 21.60 10.74
N ASP A 265 30.86 22.70 11.42
CA ASP A 265 29.92 23.38 12.30
C ASP A 265 29.19 24.51 11.56
N TYR A 266 27.88 24.59 11.76
CA TYR A 266 27.05 25.69 11.33
C TYR A 266 26.77 26.60 12.53
N THR A 267 27.23 27.84 12.44
CA THR A 267 27.09 28.85 13.50
C THR A 267 25.86 29.74 13.33
N THR A 268 25.19 29.63 12.17
CA THR A 268 23.95 30.35 11.86
C THR A 268 22.81 29.37 11.71
N GLY A 269 21.72 29.67 12.40
CA GLY A 269 20.48 28.90 12.39
C GLY A 269 19.68 29.07 11.11
N ALA A 270 18.42 28.67 11.17
CA ALA A 270 17.44 28.95 10.14
C ALA A 270 16.18 29.54 10.78
N ILE A 271 15.80 30.74 10.33
CA ILE A 271 14.47 31.30 10.50
C ILE A 271 13.67 30.85 9.29
N ILE A 272 12.72 29.93 9.47
CA ILE A 272 11.94 29.37 8.37
C ILE A 272 10.90 30.41 7.93
N PRO A 273 10.95 30.89 6.67
CA PRO A 273 9.97 31.84 6.16
C PRO A 273 8.55 31.26 6.15
N ALA A 274 7.54 32.15 6.19
CA ALA A 274 6.14 31.76 6.26
C ALA A 274 5.68 30.94 5.03
N GLY A 275 4.78 29.99 5.26
CA GLY A 275 3.93 29.39 4.22
C GLY A 275 4.55 28.28 3.36
N GLY A 276 5.85 28.00 3.49
CA GLY A 276 6.51 26.89 2.78
C GLY A 276 6.41 25.54 3.48
N SER A 277 6.89 24.50 2.78
CA SER A 277 7.16 23.17 3.34
C SER A 277 8.64 22.85 3.20
N VAL A 278 9.32 22.56 4.31
CA VAL A 278 10.77 22.28 4.30
C VAL A 278 11.13 21.10 5.20
N LYS A 279 12.01 20.22 4.71
CA LYS A 279 12.57 19.11 5.48
C LYS A 279 14.08 19.20 5.55
N PHE A 280 14.62 19.52 6.72
CA PHE A 280 16.04 19.50 7.00
C PHE A 280 16.50 18.06 7.26
N ILE A 281 17.50 17.61 6.49
CA ILE A 281 18.08 16.27 6.60
C ILE A 281 19.59 16.42 6.71
N GLY A 282 20.14 16.06 7.87
CA GLY A 282 21.58 16.02 8.07
C GLY A 282 22.22 14.80 7.42
N SER A 283 23.47 14.92 6.97
CA SER A 283 24.22 13.81 6.34
C SER A 283 24.50 12.60 7.24
N GLY A 284 24.19 12.70 8.53
CA GLY A 284 24.16 11.56 9.45
C GLY A 284 22.91 10.67 9.29
N THR A 285 21.89 11.14 8.56
CA THR A 285 20.69 10.37 8.20
C THR A 285 20.89 9.76 6.80
N PRO A 286 21.08 8.44 6.68
CA PRO A 286 21.33 7.81 5.39
C PRO A 286 20.08 7.70 4.53
N PHE A 287 20.20 8.00 3.23
CA PHE A 287 19.29 7.51 2.22
C PHE A 287 19.77 6.14 1.75
N VAL A 288 18.97 5.11 2.01
CA VAL A 288 19.30 3.73 1.65
C VAL A 288 18.95 3.48 0.19
N GLY A 289 19.98 3.21 -0.62
CA GLY A 289 19.87 2.81 -2.02
C GLY A 289 19.82 1.29 -2.19
N MET A 290 19.86 0.84 -3.44
CA MET A 290 19.89 -0.59 -3.76
C MET A 290 21.17 -1.27 -3.23
N ASN A 291 21.04 -2.55 -2.86
CA ASN A 291 22.12 -3.39 -2.33
C ASN A 291 22.77 -2.88 -1.04
N GLY A 292 22.03 -2.13 -0.22
CA GLY A 292 22.54 -1.60 1.06
C GLY A 292 23.58 -0.49 0.91
N LYS A 293 23.76 0.05 -0.30
CA LYS A 293 24.52 1.28 -0.52
C LYS A 293 23.74 2.46 0.03
N VAL A 294 24.43 3.50 0.47
CA VAL A 294 23.84 4.60 1.24
C VAL A 294 24.41 5.93 0.78
N PHE A 295 23.53 6.94 0.65
CA PHE A 295 23.95 8.33 0.53
C PHE A 295 23.83 8.99 1.89
N GLY A 296 24.90 9.62 2.38
CA GLY A 296 24.91 10.20 3.72
C GLY A 296 25.20 9.15 4.79
N THR A 297 26.47 8.99 5.15
CA THR A 297 26.93 8.21 6.32
C THR A 297 28.02 8.96 7.06
N GLY A 298 28.08 10.27 6.85
CA GLY A 298 29.08 11.15 7.43
C GLY A 298 28.73 11.50 8.86
N ALA A 299 29.51 12.39 9.47
CA ALA A 299 29.11 13.02 10.72
C ALA A 299 27.77 13.75 10.53
N SER A 300 26.94 13.79 11.58
CA SER A 300 25.77 14.68 11.61
C SER A 300 26.26 16.13 11.53
N PRO A 301 25.54 17.00 10.81
CA PRO A 301 25.82 18.43 10.85
C PRO A 301 25.59 18.96 12.27
N THR A 302 26.53 19.77 12.74
CA THR A 302 26.44 20.40 14.06
C THR A 302 25.94 21.82 13.90
N LEU A 303 24.85 22.16 14.59
CA LEU A 303 24.33 23.51 14.71
C LEU A 303 24.70 24.05 16.09
N ALA A 304 25.66 24.97 16.18
CA ALA A 304 26.20 25.44 17.45
C ALA A 304 25.68 26.82 17.81
N GLY A 305 24.91 26.93 18.91
CA GLY A 305 24.40 28.20 19.45
C GLY A 305 23.33 28.86 18.58
N ALA A 306 22.77 28.15 17.61
CA ALA A 306 21.90 28.68 16.58
C ALA A 306 20.55 27.96 16.55
N TYR A 307 19.47 28.71 16.34
CA TYR A 307 18.11 28.20 16.44
C TYR A 307 17.55 27.76 15.08
N ILE A 308 16.72 26.73 15.08
CA ILE A 308 15.73 26.53 14.01
C ILE A 308 14.42 27.10 14.54
N ASN A 309 14.00 28.23 13.99
CA ASN A 309 12.89 29.00 14.53
C ASN A 309 11.89 29.39 13.44
N SER A 310 10.62 29.46 13.79
CA SER A 310 9.62 30.14 12.96
C SER A 310 8.42 30.57 13.80
N LEU A 311 8.06 31.84 13.64
CA LEU A 311 6.97 32.50 14.39
C LEU A 311 5.69 32.68 13.54
N VAL A 312 5.73 32.31 12.27
CA VAL A 312 4.71 32.67 11.26
C VAL A 312 3.98 31.46 10.66
N GLY A 313 4.40 30.24 10.98
CA GLY A 313 3.75 29.00 10.53
C GLY A 313 4.03 28.60 9.08
N GLY A 314 3.59 27.40 8.74
CA GLY A 314 3.78 26.76 7.44
C GLY A 314 3.06 25.41 7.35
N ASN A 315 3.14 24.75 6.20
CA ASN A 315 2.44 23.47 6.03
C ASN A 315 3.22 22.31 6.64
N TYR A 316 4.54 22.28 6.46
CA TYR A 316 5.39 21.20 6.94
C TYR A 316 6.77 21.71 7.33
N VAL A 317 7.26 21.23 8.47
CA VAL A 317 8.66 21.35 8.87
C VAL A 317 9.17 20.03 9.43
N GLY A 318 10.31 19.57 8.91
CA GLY A 318 10.99 18.37 9.41
C GLY A 318 12.45 18.66 9.76
N VAL A 319 12.98 18.08 10.85
CA VAL A 319 14.41 18.16 11.22
C VAL A 319 14.91 16.76 11.59
N PHE A 320 15.87 16.26 10.80
CA PHE A 320 16.32 14.87 10.83
C PHE A 320 17.84 14.75 10.98
N GLY A 321 18.29 14.07 12.05
CA GLY A 321 19.69 13.67 12.22
C GLY A 321 20.70 14.81 12.38
N TYR A 322 20.34 15.89 13.08
CA TYR A 322 21.25 16.98 13.44
C TYR A 322 21.84 16.80 14.84
N ASN A 323 23.00 17.42 15.06
CA ASN A 323 23.55 17.68 16.39
C ASN A 323 23.35 19.17 16.72
N ILE A 324 22.35 19.52 17.52
CA ILE A 324 21.94 20.91 17.81
C ILE A 324 22.39 21.28 19.22
N GLN A 325 23.47 22.05 19.32
CA GLN A 325 24.13 22.34 20.58
C GLN A 325 23.79 23.74 21.10
N ASN A 326 23.45 23.86 22.39
CA ASN A 326 23.20 25.13 23.08
C ASN A 326 22.18 26.02 22.36
N ALA A 327 21.08 25.43 21.87
CA ALA A 327 20.14 26.04 20.96
C ALA A 327 18.70 25.57 21.22
N ALA A 328 17.77 25.88 20.32
CA ALA A 328 16.43 25.29 20.38
C ALA A 328 15.82 25.14 18.98
N ILE A 329 14.87 24.21 18.90
CA ILE A 329 13.89 24.17 17.81
C ILE A 329 12.61 24.78 18.38
N ASN A 330 12.20 25.92 17.83
CA ASN A 330 11.02 26.66 18.30
C ASN A 330 10.09 26.93 17.11
N LEU A 331 8.97 26.21 17.03
CA LEU A 331 8.13 26.19 15.82
C LEU A 331 6.68 26.48 16.16
N TRP A 332 6.12 27.51 15.51
CA TRP A 332 4.79 28.02 15.81
C TRP A 332 3.88 27.85 14.59
N ASN A 333 2.65 27.38 14.80
CA ASN A 333 1.58 27.33 13.80
C ASN A 333 1.91 26.52 12.53
N PHE A 334 2.59 25.37 12.68
CA PHE A 334 2.81 24.45 11.56
C PHE A 334 1.72 23.39 11.49
N GLN A 335 1.23 23.09 10.29
CA GLN A 335 0.29 21.97 10.14
C GLN A 335 0.99 20.64 10.48
N THR A 336 2.21 20.39 9.99
CA THR A 336 2.96 19.17 10.31
C THR A 336 4.37 19.48 10.80
N VAL A 337 4.78 18.88 11.91
CA VAL A 337 6.12 18.98 12.49
C VAL A 337 6.70 17.59 12.73
N GLU A 338 7.90 17.31 12.22
CA GLU A 338 8.62 16.05 12.45
C GLU A 338 10.04 16.31 12.95
N ILE A 339 10.34 15.93 14.19
CA ILE A 339 11.69 16.05 14.77
C ILE A 339 12.19 14.65 15.08
N ILE A 340 13.10 14.12 14.25
CA ILE A 340 13.45 12.70 14.29
C ILE A 340 14.96 12.48 14.33
N GLY A 341 15.43 11.64 15.25
CA GLY A 341 16.81 11.15 15.27
C GLY A 341 17.88 12.22 15.57
N ASN A 342 17.52 13.31 16.25
CA ASN A 342 18.44 14.40 16.54
C ASN A 342 19.14 14.23 17.90
N THR A 343 20.31 14.82 18.04
CA THR A 343 21.03 14.98 19.32
C THR A 343 21.04 16.46 19.69
N LEU A 344 20.51 16.81 20.86
CA LEU A 344 20.19 18.18 21.27
C LEU A 344 20.83 18.50 22.65
N PRO A 345 22.17 18.58 22.76
CA PRO A 345 22.81 18.90 24.03
C PRO A 345 22.76 20.39 24.32
N GLY A 346 22.42 20.79 25.55
CA GLY A 346 22.26 22.22 25.81
C GLY A 346 21.00 22.79 25.16
N SER A 347 20.04 21.96 24.71
CA SER A 347 18.98 22.39 23.81
C SER A 347 17.57 21.94 24.26
N PHE A 348 16.52 22.60 23.76
CA PHE A 348 15.12 22.22 24.01
C PHE A 348 14.28 22.24 22.74
N LEU A 349 13.10 21.61 22.81
CA LEU A 349 12.10 21.62 21.77
C LEU A 349 10.85 22.35 22.27
N GLN A 350 10.37 23.33 21.50
CA GLN A 350 9.13 24.05 21.78
C GLN A 350 8.26 24.12 20.54
N PHE A 351 7.00 23.73 20.71
CA PHE A 351 6.00 23.74 19.67
C PHE A 351 4.78 24.49 20.16
N ILE A 352 4.32 25.45 19.36
CA ILE A 352 3.11 26.22 19.65
C ILE A 352 2.11 26.00 18.52
N ASP A 353 0.94 25.49 18.88
CA ASP A 353 -0.18 25.23 17.99
C ASP A 353 0.16 24.40 16.72
N PRO A 354 0.93 23.28 16.82
CA PRO A 354 1.07 22.39 15.67
C PRO A 354 -0.24 21.61 15.42
N THR A 355 -0.61 21.31 14.18
CA THR A 355 -1.76 20.39 13.94
C THR A 355 -1.36 18.92 14.13
N PHE A 356 -0.22 18.52 13.57
CA PHE A 356 0.37 17.20 13.70
C PHE A 356 1.83 17.35 14.14
N LEU A 357 2.20 16.71 15.25
CA LEU A 357 3.55 16.74 15.81
C LEU A 357 4.05 15.32 16.01
N THR A 358 5.24 15.03 15.48
CA THR A 358 6.00 13.80 15.76
C THR A 358 7.38 14.16 16.28
N VAL A 359 7.73 13.63 17.46
CA VAL A 359 9.06 13.75 18.06
C VAL A 359 9.56 12.35 18.41
N GLU A 360 10.50 11.84 17.63
CA GLU A 360 10.91 10.43 17.72
C GLU A 360 12.43 10.24 17.76
N ASN A 361 12.91 9.31 18.58
CA ASN A 361 14.31 8.86 18.59
C ASN A 361 15.32 10.00 18.83
N ASN A 362 14.94 11.05 19.57
CA ASN A 362 15.85 12.15 19.88
C ASN A 362 16.57 11.93 21.20
N THR A 363 17.82 12.40 21.30
CA THR A 363 18.55 12.53 22.56
C THR A 363 18.63 14.00 22.93
N ILE A 364 17.94 14.41 23.98
CA ILE A 364 17.88 15.80 24.47
C ILE A 364 18.61 15.84 25.81
N SER A 365 19.58 16.73 25.96
CA SER A 365 20.27 16.88 27.24
C SER A 365 20.36 18.33 27.70
N TYR A 366 20.34 18.49 29.03
CA TYR A 366 20.26 19.71 29.83
C TYR A 366 20.53 21.00 29.06
N ASN A 367 19.52 21.88 29.00
CA ASN A 367 19.67 23.25 28.55
C ASN A 367 19.70 24.21 29.76
N PRO A 368 20.75 25.02 29.94
CA PRO A 368 20.80 26.01 31.03
C PRO A 368 19.83 27.19 30.86
N ILE A 369 19.29 27.40 29.66
CA ILE A 369 18.42 28.53 29.28
C ILE A 369 16.94 28.19 29.47
N CYS A 370 16.54 26.94 29.19
CA CYS A 370 15.17 26.48 29.32
C CYS A 370 15.15 25.15 30.06
N ILE A 371 14.31 25.06 31.09
CA ILE A 371 14.33 23.94 32.02
C ILE A 371 13.44 22.77 31.54
N ALA A 372 12.90 22.87 30.32
CA ALA A 372 12.08 21.82 29.74
C ALA A 372 12.81 21.07 28.61
N GLY A 373 12.56 19.77 28.48
CA GLY A 373 13.04 18.98 27.35
C GLY A 373 12.20 19.21 26.10
N ILE A 374 10.91 18.85 26.18
CA ILE A 374 9.92 19.00 25.12
C ILE A 374 8.71 19.76 25.66
N VAL A 375 8.33 20.84 24.98
CA VAL A 375 7.15 21.64 25.32
C VAL A 375 6.20 21.70 24.13
N VAL A 376 4.93 21.36 24.38
CA VAL A 376 3.84 21.51 23.42
C VAL A 376 2.78 22.41 24.04
N SER A 377 2.57 23.58 23.45
CA SER A 377 1.55 24.54 23.88
C SER A 377 0.48 24.68 22.80
N VAL A 378 -0.79 24.54 23.18
CA VAL A 378 -1.94 24.49 22.29
C VAL A 378 -2.99 25.47 22.81
N HIS A 379 -3.09 26.63 22.20
CA HIS A 379 -4.00 27.73 22.52
C HIS A 379 -5.16 27.82 21.52
N SER A 380 -5.03 27.22 20.34
CA SER A 380 -6.12 27.17 19.37
C SER A 380 -6.08 25.93 18.48
N GLY A 381 -7.26 25.53 17.97
CA GLY A 381 -7.38 24.40 17.06
C GLY A 381 -7.21 23.04 17.74
N ASN A 382 -6.87 22.04 16.93
CA ASN A 382 -6.74 20.65 17.37
C ASN A 382 -5.33 20.16 17.04
N THR A 383 -4.59 19.69 18.04
CA THR A 383 -3.25 19.12 17.91
C THR A 383 -3.28 17.61 18.13
N GLN A 384 -2.59 16.87 17.26
CA GLN A 384 -2.23 15.47 17.49
C GLN A 384 -0.71 15.39 17.69
N ALA A 385 -0.27 14.95 18.86
CA ALA A 385 1.15 14.87 19.21
C ALA A 385 1.57 13.42 19.52
N THR A 386 2.62 12.95 18.87
CA THR A 386 3.29 11.67 19.15
C THR A 386 4.71 11.96 19.61
N ILE A 387 5.04 11.55 20.84
CA ILE A 387 6.36 11.71 21.44
C ILE A 387 6.84 10.32 21.86
N GLU A 388 7.77 9.76 21.10
CA GLU A 388 8.13 8.35 21.21
C GLU A 388 9.64 8.10 21.21
N ASN A 389 10.10 7.14 22.02
CA ASN A 389 11.48 6.64 22.01
C ASN A 389 12.55 7.74 22.20
N ASN A 390 12.23 8.82 22.92
CA ASN A 390 13.19 9.88 23.20
C ASN A 390 13.96 9.61 24.50
N THR A 391 15.23 9.99 24.53
CA THR A 391 16.05 10.06 25.75
C THR A 391 16.21 11.51 26.15
N ILE A 392 15.67 11.89 27.30
CA ILE A 392 15.59 13.27 27.77
C ILE A 392 16.28 13.34 29.14
N VAL A 393 17.42 14.03 29.20
CA VAL A 393 18.24 14.14 30.41
C VAL A 393 18.31 15.60 30.84
N GLY A 394 17.62 15.92 31.92
CA GLY A 394 17.67 17.22 32.57
C GLY A 394 18.75 17.30 33.65
N TYR A 395 18.94 18.50 34.16
CA TYR A 395 19.60 18.74 35.43
C TYR A 395 18.66 19.63 36.24
N ALA A 396 17.86 18.98 37.07
CA ALA A 396 16.83 19.64 37.83
C ALA A 396 17.45 20.63 38.80
N VAL A 397 16.98 21.86 38.75
CA VAL A 397 17.35 22.92 39.68
C VAL A 397 16.07 23.38 40.37
N ASP A 398 16.01 23.26 41.69
CA ASP A 398 14.88 23.78 42.46
C ASP A 398 14.99 25.31 42.55
N ASN A 399 14.68 25.98 41.44
CA ASN A 399 14.69 27.44 41.32
C ASN A 399 13.27 28.03 41.39
N GLY A 400 12.27 27.21 41.74
CA GLY A 400 10.87 27.62 41.86
C GLY A 400 10.17 27.93 40.54
N GLN A 401 10.82 27.83 39.37
CA GLN A 401 10.18 28.12 38.09
C GLN A 401 9.33 26.94 37.58
N PHE A 402 8.23 27.27 36.91
CA PHE A 402 7.27 26.30 36.36
C PHE A 402 7.85 25.45 35.22
N THR A 403 8.97 25.85 34.65
CA THR A 403 9.54 25.32 33.40
C THR A 403 10.35 24.04 33.53
N ASP A 404 10.63 23.53 34.75
CA ASP A 404 11.46 22.32 34.93
C ASP A 404 10.64 21.04 34.66
N LYS A 405 10.55 20.61 33.40
CA LYS A 405 9.69 19.50 32.90
C LYS A 405 10.36 18.68 31.81
N GLY A 406 10.41 17.36 31.92
CA GLY A 406 10.94 16.51 30.85
C GLY A 406 10.11 16.66 29.56
N ILE A 407 8.82 16.34 29.67
CA ILE A 407 7.79 16.56 28.65
C ILE A 407 6.67 17.38 29.27
N ALA A 408 6.28 18.47 28.62
CA ALA A 408 5.24 19.38 29.07
C ALA A 408 4.16 19.58 27.99
N PHE A 409 2.90 19.40 28.38
CA PHE A 409 1.74 19.82 27.61
C PHE A 409 1.04 20.97 28.29
N TYR A 410 0.70 22.00 27.53
CA TYR A 410 -0.11 23.12 27.99
C TYR A 410 -1.23 23.37 26.98
N VAL A 411 -2.47 23.14 27.39
CA VAL A 411 -3.65 23.34 26.55
C VAL A 411 -4.48 24.46 27.14
N SER A 412 -4.84 25.48 26.35
CA SER A 412 -5.66 26.58 26.81
C SER A 412 -6.77 26.98 25.84
N ASP A 413 -7.60 27.90 26.29
CA ASP A 413 -8.65 28.56 25.51
C ASP A 413 -9.65 27.55 24.93
N THR A 414 -9.82 27.51 23.61
CA THR A 414 -10.77 26.63 22.91
C THR A 414 -10.10 25.42 22.27
N ALA A 415 -8.84 25.16 22.65
CA ALA A 415 -7.99 24.21 21.96
C ALA A 415 -8.20 22.78 22.44
N SER A 416 -7.86 21.81 21.59
CA SER A 416 -7.82 20.40 21.95
C SER A 416 -6.48 19.75 21.62
N LEU A 417 -6.04 18.85 22.49
CA LEU A 417 -4.82 18.07 22.30
C LEU A 417 -5.11 16.58 22.43
N THR A 418 -4.73 15.80 21.43
CA THR A 418 -4.57 14.34 21.56
C THR A 418 -3.09 14.02 21.59
N ALA A 419 -2.58 13.52 22.72
CA ALA A 419 -1.16 13.25 22.93
C ALA A 419 -0.91 11.75 23.17
N SER A 420 0.12 11.20 22.51
CA SER A 420 0.67 9.87 22.76
C SER A 420 2.13 10.02 23.20
N VAL A 421 2.44 9.56 24.41
CA VAL A 421 3.78 9.62 25.02
C VAL A 421 4.22 8.20 25.35
N THR A 422 5.08 7.64 24.50
CA THR A 422 5.42 6.22 24.54
C THR A 422 6.92 5.98 24.63
N HIS A 423 7.33 5.03 25.49
CA HIS A 423 8.70 4.52 25.51
C HIS A 423 9.81 5.58 25.66
N ASN A 424 9.53 6.71 26.31
CA ASN A 424 10.53 7.74 26.55
C ASN A 424 11.32 7.43 27.83
N THR A 425 12.61 7.75 27.84
CA THR A 425 13.46 7.73 29.04
C THR A 425 13.74 9.15 29.49
N ILE A 426 13.25 9.53 30.68
CA ILE A 426 13.28 10.89 31.20
C ILE A 426 14.00 10.89 32.54
N THR A 427 15.05 11.69 32.68
CA THR A 427 15.87 11.71 33.91
C THR A 427 16.18 13.13 34.36
N GLY A 428 16.14 13.40 35.66
CA GLY A 428 16.72 14.62 36.24
C GLY A 428 15.95 15.90 35.93
N PHE A 429 14.61 15.86 35.99
CA PHE A 429 13.73 17.04 35.91
C PHE A 429 12.94 17.22 37.21
N ARG A 430 12.36 18.40 37.48
CA ARG A 430 11.43 18.55 38.61
C ARG A 430 10.18 17.70 38.43
N THR A 431 9.66 17.64 37.21
CA THR A 431 8.63 16.67 36.84
C THR A 431 9.00 15.98 35.53
N GLY A 432 8.86 14.65 35.48
CA GLY A 432 9.17 13.89 34.28
C GLY A 432 8.21 14.22 33.14
N ILE A 433 6.93 13.91 33.32
CA ILE A 433 5.85 14.22 32.38
C ILE A 433 4.82 15.08 33.09
N TRP A 434 4.48 16.20 32.49
CA TRP A 434 3.50 17.13 33.03
C TRP A 434 2.52 17.58 31.97
N SER A 435 1.28 17.76 32.36
CA SER A 435 0.26 18.29 31.49
C SER A 435 -0.66 19.23 32.24
N GLN A 436 -1.03 20.34 31.61
CA GLN A 436 -2.01 21.27 32.13
C GLN A 436 -3.09 21.59 31.10
N THR A 437 -4.34 21.53 31.55
CA THR A 437 -5.51 22.01 30.79
C THR A 437 -6.10 23.23 31.49
N HIS A 438 -6.04 24.38 30.84
CA HIS A 438 -6.38 25.69 31.37
C HIS A 438 -7.60 26.27 30.63
N LEU A 439 -8.58 26.80 31.36
CA LEU A 439 -9.88 27.30 30.88
C LEU A 439 -10.90 26.22 30.48
N ALA A 440 -12.18 26.55 30.65
CA ALA A 440 -13.30 25.61 30.60
C ALA A 440 -13.55 24.95 29.24
N THR A 441 -13.06 25.56 28.17
CA THR A 441 -13.24 25.05 26.80
C THR A 441 -12.03 24.25 26.28
N ALA A 442 -10.94 24.20 27.05
CA ALA A 442 -9.75 23.45 26.68
C ALA A 442 -9.97 21.96 26.96
N SER A 443 -9.46 21.10 26.09
CA SER A 443 -9.57 19.65 26.26
C SER A 443 -8.30 18.90 25.91
N MET A 444 -8.02 17.83 26.65
CA MET A 444 -6.86 16.99 26.41
C MET A 444 -7.23 15.51 26.50
N ASN A 445 -6.73 14.71 25.56
CA ASN A 445 -6.77 13.26 25.60
C ASN A 445 -5.32 12.74 25.53
N ALA A 446 -4.81 12.17 26.62
CA ALA A 446 -3.42 11.74 26.71
C ALA A 446 -3.28 10.22 26.92
N THR A 447 -2.43 9.57 26.14
CA THR A 447 -1.96 8.20 26.39
C THR A 447 -0.51 8.25 26.81
N ILE A 448 -0.19 7.82 28.03
CA ILE A 448 1.15 7.85 28.61
C ILE A 448 1.52 6.41 28.99
N THR A 449 2.32 5.76 28.14
CA THR A 449 2.62 4.33 28.34
C THR A 449 4.07 3.93 28.08
N GLY A 450 4.57 2.96 28.85
CA GLY A 450 5.90 2.39 28.63
C GLY A 450 7.05 3.36 28.90
N ASN A 451 6.82 4.49 29.57
CA ASN A 451 7.87 5.48 29.82
C ASN A 451 8.68 5.11 31.07
N THR A 452 9.97 5.45 31.07
CA THR A 452 10.84 5.38 32.25
C THR A 452 11.16 6.79 32.73
N VAL A 453 10.73 7.14 33.95
CA VAL A 453 11.05 8.41 34.61
C VAL A 453 11.94 8.15 35.82
N SER A 454 13.06 8.86 35.94
CA SER A 454 13.95 8.69 37.09
C SER A 454 14.53 9.98 37.67
N GLY A 455 14.69 10.01 38.99
CA GLY A 455 15.34 11.12 39.70
C GLY A 455 14.58 12.44 39.57
N ALA A 456 13.25 12.39 39.55
CA ALA A 456 12.44 13.59 39.46
C ALA A 456 12.37 14.32 40.80
N LEU A 457 12.57 15.64 40.85
CA LEU A 457 12.62 16.36 42.16
C LEU A 457 11.25 16.56 42.82
N LYS A 458 10.14 16.37 42.10
CA LYS A 458 8.79 16.54 42.64
C LYS A 458 7.85 15.41 42.24
N HIS A 459 7.67 15.19 40.93
CA HIS A 459 6.69 14.22 40.42
C HIS A 459 7.28 13.40 39.28
N GLY A 460 7.00 12.10 39.21
CA GLY A 460 7.29 11.32 38.01
C GLY A 460 6.38 11.77 36.86
N ILE A 461 5.08 11.61 37.07
CA ILE A 461 4.01 12.06 36.17
C ILE A 461 3.06 12.96 36.94
N ASN A 462 2.66 14.11 36.37
CA ASN A 462 1.61 14.98 36.92
C ASN A 462 0.59 15.35 35.84
N ILE A 463 -0.67 15.00 36.06
CA ILE A 463 -1.81 15.48 35.28
C ILE A 463 -2.55 16.56 36.08
N TYR A 464 -2.41 17.81 35.65
CA TYR A 464 -2.92 18.98 36.35
C TYR A 464 -4.09 19.62 35.59
N ASN A 465 -5.32 19.40 36.05
CA ASN A 465 -6.50 20.01 35.48
C ASN A 465 -6.90 21.26 36.28
N VAL A 466 -7.15 22.38 35.60
CA VAL A 466 -7.63 23.61 36.27
C VAL A 466 -9.11 23.81 35.99
N PHE A 467 -9.48 24.03 34.72
CA PHE A 467 -10.87 24.30 34.34
C PHE A 467 -11.38 23.42 33.21
N GLY A 468 -10.50 22.82 32.41
CA GLY A 468 -10.86 22.11 31.19
C GLY A 468 -11.27 20.66 31.43
N THR A 469 -11.40 19.92 30.34
CA THR A 469 -11.63 18.46 30.40
C THR A 469 -10.35 17.72 30.03
N THR A 470 -9.85 16.91 30.95
CA THR A 470 -8.69 16.05 30.70
C THR A 470 -9.10 14.59 30.78
N THR A 471 -8.90 13.84 29.71
CA THR A 471 -8.98 12.38 29.69
C THR A 471 -7.57 11.80 29.55
N ALA A 472 -7.19 10.82 30.37
CA ALA A 472 -5.87 10.21 30.23
C ALA A 472 -5.83 8.71 30.55
N SER A 473 -4.93 8.00 29.89
CA SER A 473 -4.54 6.61 30.19
C SER A 473 -3.06 6.60 30.58
N ILE A 474 -2.74 6.06 31.76
CA ILE A 474 -1.38 6.02 32.31
C ILE A 474 -1.05 4.56 32.66
N THR A 475 -0.32 3.87 31.77
CA THR A 475 -0.05 2.44 31.93
C THR A 475 1.38 2.02 31.70
N ASP A 476 1.83 0.99 32.40
CA ASP A 476 3.13 0.33 32.13
C ASP A 476 4.34 1.28 32.22
N ASN A 477 4.26 2.34 33.03
CA ASN A 477 5.37 3.27 33.24
C ASN A 477 6.25 2.82 34.42
N ILE A 478 7.56 3.04 34.32
CA ILE A 478 8.53 2.81 35.39
C ILE A 478 8.95 4.18 35.95
N ILE A 479 8.70 4.41 37.24
CA ILE A 479 9.00 5.68 37.91
C ILE A 479 9.90 5.39 39.11
N ASN A 480 11.12 5.92 39.11
CA ASN A 480 12.10 5.67 40.16
C ASN A 480 12.57 6.98 40.82
N ASN A 481 12.69 6.99 42.15
CA ASN A 481 13.27 8.10 42.90
C ASN A 481 12.60 9.45 42.63
N SER A 482 11.27 9.52 42.76
CA SER A 482 10.51 10.78 42.70
C SER A 482 9.68 10.97 43.95
N PRO A 483 9.61 12.16 44.58
CA PRO A 483 8.82 12.34 45.79
C PRO A 483 7.38 11.86 45.65
N THR A 484 6.70 12.27 44.57
CA THR A 484 5.47 11.65 44.14
C THR A 484 5.71 10.84 42.87
N GLY A 485 5.26 9.59 42.80
CA GLY A 485 5.30 8.80 41.57
C GLY A 485 4.38 9.40 40.51
N ILE A 486 3.07 9.26 40.73
CA ILE A 486 2.01 9.80 39.87
C ILE A 486 1.14 10.75 40.70
N LEU A 487 0.93 11.97 40.19
CA LEU A 487 0.05 12.97 40.78
C LEU A 487 -1.09 13.30 39.80
N LEU A 488 -2.32 13.24 40.27
CA LEU A 488 -3.53 13.59 39.54
C LEU A 488 -4.23 14.69 40.31
N GLU A 489 -4.38 15.86 39.71
CA GLU A 489 -4.85 17.08 40.37
C GLU A 489 -5.97 17.74 39.57
N ASP A 490 -7.03 18.17 40.26
CA ASP A 490 -8.11 18.99 39.69
C ASP A 490 -8.51 20.11 40.67
N TYR A 491 -8.34 21.37 40.27
CA TYR A 491 -8.34 22.51 41.21
C TYR A 491 -9.48 23.54 41.06
N GLU A 492 -10.23 23.62 39.96
CA GLU A 492 -11.23 24.70 39.79
C GLU A 492 -12.57 24.28 39.15
N GLN A 493 -13.54 25.18 39.29
CA GLN A 493 -14.93 25.00 38.88
C GLN A 493 -15.03 24.61 37.40
N VAL A 494 -15.76 23.52 37.11
CA VAL A 494 -16.13 23.02 35.77
C VAL A 494 -15.07 22.10 35.14
N GLY A 495 -13.92 21.91 35.78
CA GLY A 495 -12.95 20.91 35.36
C GLY A 495 -13.45 19.47 35.53
N HIS A 496 -13.05 18.58 34.62
CA HIS A 496 -13.22 17.14 34.78
C HIS A 496 -11.92 16.42 34.40
N LEU A 497 -11.34 15.71 35.37
CA LEU A 497 -10.22 14.81 35.15
C LEU A 497 -10.71 13.35 35.14
N ASN A 498 -10.73 12.75 33.96
CA ASN A 498 -11.13 11.36 33.75
C ASN A 498 -9.94 10.49 33.37
N ILE A 499 -9.43 9.71 34.30
CA ILE A 499 -8.42 8.69 34.04
C ILE A 499 -9.12 7.40 33.61
N THR A 500 -8.94 7.01 32.35
CA THR A 500 -9.61 5.84 31.77
C THR A 500 -8.91 4.54 32.13
N ALA A 501 -7.60 4.59 32.38
CA ALA A 501 -6.80 3.48 32.90
C ALA A 501 -5.61 4.03 33.71
N LEU A 502 -5.38 3.47 34.89
CA LEU A 502 -4.22 3.74 35.74
C LEU A 502 -3.65 2.41 36.23
N GLY A 503 -2.89 1.71 35.39
CA GLY A 503 -2.52 0.33 35.67
C GLY A 503 -1.18 -0.14 35.13
N GLY A 504 -0.64 -1.21 35.72
CA GLY A 504 0.66 -1.77 35.32
C GLY A 504 1.88 -0.89 35.60
N ASN A 505 1.72 0.22 36.32
CA ASN A 505 2.84 1.12 36.60
C ASN A 505 3.72 0.54 37.73
N GLU A 506 5.03 0.70 37.59
CA GLU A 506 6.03 0.35 38.59
C GLU A 506 6.64 1.62 39.18
N ILE A 507 6.37 1.87 40.46
CA ILE A 507 6.80 3.07 41.20
C ILE A 507 7.75 2.62 42.32
N ARG A 508 8.98 3.12 42.30
CA ARG A 508 10.02 2.76 43.27
C ARG A 508 10.60 3.98 43.98
N ASP A 509 10.83 3.83 45.27
CA ASP A 509 11.57 4.77 46.12
C ASP A 509 10.98 6.19 46.13
N SER A 510 9.64 6.28 46.08
CA SER A 510 8.96 7.57 46.23
C SER A 510 8.94 8.04 47.67
N THR A 511 9.38 9.28 47.94
CA THR A 511 9.56 9.76 49.32
C THR A 511 8.33 10.40 49.95
N SER A 512 7.31 10.75 49.17
CA SER A 512 6.09 11.42 49.63
C SER A 512 4.81 10.67 49.27
N ALA A 513 4.67 10.21 48.02
CA ALA A 513 3.53 9.40 47.61
C ALA A 513 3.87 8.49 46.43
N GLY A 514 3.41 7.25 46.40
CA GLY A 514 3.46 6.43 45.18
C GLY A 514 2.51 7.01 44.13
N ILE A 515 1.22 6.96 44.44
CA ILE A 515 0.14 7.57 43.65
C ILE A 515 -0.63 8.54 44.55
N HIS A 516 -0.82 9.77 44.08
CA HIS A 516 -1.59 10.80 44.76
C HIS A 516 -2.72 11.29 43.84
N VAL A 517 -3.96 11.24 44.32
CA VAL A 517 -5.14 11.76 43.63
C VAL A 517 -5.77 12.83 44.49
N ASP A 518 -5.78 14.06 43.98
CA ASP A 518 -6.09 15.27 44.72
C ASP A 518 -7.21 16.06 44.03
N ALA A 519 -8.42 15.95 44.60
CA ALA A 519 -9.61 16.67 44.19
C ALA A 519 -9.93 17.83 45.17
N MET A 520 -8.98 18.76 45.32
CA MET A 520 -9.09 19.92 46.22
C MET A 520 -9.30 21.25 45.48
N PRO A 521 -10.56 21.66 45.25
CA PRO A 521 -10.85 22.91 44.59
C PRO A 521 -10.48 24.11 45.46
N VAL A 522 -9.90 25.15 44.84
CA VAL A 522 -9.73 26.46 45.49
C VAL A 522 -11.08 27.18 45.56
N VAL A 523 -11.92 27.00 44.53
CA VAL A 523 -13.28 27.55 44.42
C VAL A 523 -14.17 26.52 43.71
N GLY A 524 -15.34 26.22 44.27
CA GLY A 524 -16.37 25.25 43.79
C GLY A 524 -16.00 23.78 43.84
N ASP A 525 -16.32 23.02 42.78
CA ASP A 525 -16.28 21.55 42.77
C ASP A 525 -15.22 21.04 41.78
N ALA A 526 -14.28 20.23 42.26
CA ALA A 526 -13.38 19.43 41.42
C ALA A 526 -13.99 18.05 41.15
N SER A 527 -13.62 17.41 40.05
CA SER A 527 -14.16 16.11 39.65
C SER A 527 -13.08 15.22 39.05
N ILE A 528 -12.61 14.26 39.85
CA ILE A 528 -11.68 13.22 39.41
C ILE A 528 -12.37 11.86 39.41
N THR A 529 -12.31 11.18 38.26
CA THR A 529 -12.66 9.75 38.14
C THR A 529 -11.44 8.99 37.66
N VAL A 530 -11.07 7.93 38.39
CA VAL A 530 -10.00 7.01 38.04
C VAL A 530 -10.59 5.63 37.80
N ASN A 531 -10.47 5.14 36.57
CA ASN A 531 -10.85 3.80 36.16
C ASN A 531 -9.61 2.95 35.90
N GLY A 532 -9.77 1.62 35.96
CA GLY A 532 -8.69 0.67 35.68
C GLY A 532 -7.50 0.84 36.62
N PHE A 533 -7.75 1.10 37.91
CA PHE A 533 -6.72 1.21 38.94
C PHE A 533 -6.14 -0.16 39.29
N ASP A 534 -5.36 -0.72 38.37
CA ASP A 534 -5.11 -2.16 38.28
C ASP A 534 -3.63 -2.52 38.13
N GLY A 535 -3.14 -3.44 38.96
CA GLY A 535 -1.82 -4.04 38.76
C GLY A 535 -0.63 -3.09 38.94
N ASN A 536 -0.79 -1.98 39.66
CA ASN A 536 0.33 -1.10 39.99
C ASN A 536 1.23 -1.74 41.05
N LEU A 537 2.54 -1.62 40.90
CA LEU A 537 3.56 -2.04 41.85
C LEU A 537 4.22 -0.80 42.47
N ILE A 538 4.03 -0.59 43.76
CA ILE A 538 4.57 0.53 44.53
C ILE A 538 5.55 -0.03 45.56
N SER A 539 6.80 0.40 45.52
CA SER A 539 7.85 -0.14 46.40
C SER A 539 8.80 0.94 46.90
N GLY A 540 9.41 0.72 48.07
CA GLY A 540 10.39 1.67 48.63
C GLY A 540 9.78 3.01 49.09
N THR A 541 8.45 3.12 49.07
CA THR A 541 7.72 4.29 49.58
C THR A 541 7.59 4.21 51.10
N PRO A 542 7.64 5.34 51.84
CA PRO A 542 7.35 5.34 53.27
C PRO A 542 6.00 4.69 53.57
N ALA A 543 5.92 3.97 54.70
CA ALA A 543 4.64 3.53 55.22
C ALA A 543 3.74 4.77 55.41
N GLY A 544 2.53 4.70 54.89
CA GLY A 544 1.53 5.77 54.86
C GLY A 544 1.36 6.40 53.50
N ALA A 545 2.35 6.26 52.62
CA ALA A 545 2.48 7.08 51.43
C ALA A 545 2.29 6.32 50.11
N HIS A 546 1.84 5.06 50.09
CA HIS A 546 1.77 4.34 48.81
C HIS A 546 0.68 4.92 47.91
N VAL A 547 -0.55 5.03 48.43
CA VAL A 547 -1.67 5.65 47.75
C VAL A 547 -2.25 6.73 48.67
N ARG A 548 -2.35 7.96 48.17
CA ARG A 548 -2.99 9.09 48.86
C ARG A 548 -4.17 9.59 48.04
N LEU A 549 -5.32 9.76 48.67
CA LEU A 549 -6.57 10.18 48.04
C LEU A 549 -7.15 11.35 48.83
N GLU A 550 -7.22 12.53 48.22
CA GLU A 550 -7.69 13.75 48.88
C GLU A 550 -8.92 14.31 48.18
N LYS A 551 -9.95 14.60 48.97
CA LYS A 551 -11.19 15.19 48.49
C LYS A 551 -11.63 16.26 49.48
N SER A 552 -11.77 17.50 49.02
CA SER A 552 -12.33 18.57 49.84
C SER A 552 -13.75 18.95 49.41
N GLY A 553 -14.53 19.50 50.36
CA GLY A 553 -15.86 20.04 50.10
C GLY A 553 -16.80 19.10 49.32
N THR A 554 -17.41 19.66 48.29
CA THR A 554 -18.41 19.00 47.42
C THR A 554 -17.80 18.34 46.17
N SER A 555 -16.47 18.29 46.06
CA SER A 555 -15.77 17.59 44.97
C SER A 555 -16.17 16.15 44.83
N ILE A 556 -16.00 15.61 43.62
CA ILE A 556 -16.18 14.20 43.30
C ILE A 556 -14.80 13.56 43.15
N LEU A 557 -14.55 12.50 43.92
CA LEU A 557 -13.39 11.64 43.75
C LEU A 557 -13.86 10.18 43.71
N SER A 558 -13.63 9.51 42.59
CA SER A 558 -13.93 8.09 42.42
C SER A 558 -12.71 7.32 41.91
N VAL A 559 -12.38 6.20 42.55
CA VAL A 559 -11.26 5.32 42.16
C VAL A 559 -11.74 3.87 42.06
N LEU A 560 -11.66 3.30 40.86
CA LEU A 560 -12.21 1.99 40.50
C LEU A 560 -11.14 1.09 39.87
N GLY A 561 -11.03 -0.15 40.37
CA GLY A 561 -10.11 -1.19 39.90
C GLY A 561 -10.59 -2.60 40.29
N THR A 562 -10.10 -3.62 39.60
CA THR A 562 -10.44 -5.04 39.79
C THR A 562 -9.24 -5.97 40.04
N LEU A 563 -8.02 -5.53 39.72
CA LEU A 563 -6.78 -6.30 39.90
C LEU A 563 -5.99 -5.80 41.10
N ASN A 564 -5.15 -6.69 41.65
CA ASN A 564 -4.34 -6.39 42.84
C ASN A 564 -3.24 -5.36 42.52
N ASN A 565 -3.30 -4.23 43.20
CA ASN A 565 -2.17 -3.33 43.36
C ASN A 565 -1.27 -3.86 44.49
N THR A 566 0.05 -3.79 44.32
CA THR A 566 1.03 -4.28 45.30
C THR A 566 1.81 -3.11 45.88
N ALA A 567 1.89 -3.03 47.21
CA ALA A 567 2.59 -1.96 47.93
C ALA A 567 3.58 -2.55 48.94
N THR A 568 4.87 -2.17 48.86
CA THR A 568 5.95 -2.68 49.72
C THR A 568 6.86 -1.56 50.25
N PRO A 569 7.29 -1.59 51.53
CA PRO A 569 7.00 -2.61 52.54
C PRO A 569 5.53 -2.56 53.00
N THR A 570 4.92 -3.74 53.14
CA THR A 570 3.58 -3.89 53.73
C THR A 570 3.63 -3.50 55.22
N PRO A 571 2.66 -2.69 55.68
CA PRO A 571 1.55 -3.28 56.43
C PRO A 571 0.20 -3.12 55.73
N ASN A 572 -0.75 -3.99 56.10
CA ASN A 572 -2.16 -3.86 55.74
C ASN A 572 -2.77 -2.60 56.39
N PRO A 573 -3.91 -2.07 55.93
CA PRO A 573 -4.39 -0.71 56.25
C PRO A 573 -4.91 -0.49 57.69
N ASP A 574 -4.53 -1.31 58.67
CA ASP A 574 -4.81 -1.05 60.09
C ASP A 574 -3.67 -1.53 60.99
N ALA A 575 -3.69 -1.26 62.30
CA ALA A 575 -3.73 0.08 62.85
C ALA A 575 -2.26 0.47 63.14
N THR A 576 -1.86 1.68 62.74
CA THR A 576 -0.50 2.29 62.84
C THR A 576 0.49 2.07 61.67
N GLY A 577 0.11 1.34 60.62
CA GLY A 577 0.97 1.00 59.47
C GLY A 577 0.33 1.27 58.10
N VAL A 578 -0.21 2.47 57.92
CA VAL A 578 -1.12 2.87 56.83
C VAL A 578 -0.49 2.62 55.45
N THR A 579 -1.20 2.05 54.48
CA THR A 579 -0.73 1.95 53.06
C THR A 579 -1.56 2.84 52.14
N LEU A 580 -2.74 3.24 52.61
CA LEU A 580 -3.71 4.06 51.92
C LEU A 580 -4.08 5.24 52.84
N ASP A 581 -3.76 6.45 52.43
CA ASP A 581 -4.16 7.69 53.09
C ASP A 581 -5.37 8.28 52.37
N VAL A 582 -6.44 8.58 53.12
CA VAL A 582 -7.71 9.05 52.56
C VAL A 582 -8.17 10.26 53.36
N GLU A 583 -8.27 11.41 52.70
CA GLU A 583 -8.90 12.60 53.25
C GLU A 583 -10.24 12.86 52.55
N GLY A 584 -11.29 13.07 53.33
CA GLY A 584 -12.65 13.27 52.84
C GLY A 584 -13.42 11.97 52.59
N THR A 585 -14.42 12.02 51.69
CA THR A 585 -15.37 10.92 51.45
C THR A 585 -15.40 10.46 49.97
N PRO A 586 -14.28 9.92 49.44
CA PRO A 586 -14.25 9.42 48.06
C PRO A 586 -15.04 8.11 47.87
N THR A 587 -15.42 7.83 46.63
CA THR A 587 -16.01 6.54 46.23
C THR A 587 -14.91 5.58 45.77
N LEU A 588 -14.67 4.51 46.54
CA LEU A 588 -13.56 3.58 46.32
C LEU A 588 -14.08 2.18 45.99
N ASN A 589 -13.49 1.51 45.00
CA ASN A 589 -13.70 0.10 44.71
C ASN A 589 -12.48 -0.50 43.99
N PHE A 590 -11.47 -0.95 44.73
CA PHE A 590 -10.26 -1.58 44.16
C PHE A 590 -9.59 -2.58 45.11
N LEU A 591 -8.67 -3.39 44.58
CA LEU A 591 -7.87 -4.32 45.38
C LEU A 591 -6.47 -3.75 45.68
N LEU A 592 -6.07 -3.79 46.95
CA LEU A 592 -4.74 -3.37 47.43
C LEU A 592 -4.16 -4.45 48.33
N ASN A 593 -3.00 -5.00 47.96
CA ASN A 593 -2.37 -6.12 48.67
C ASN A 593 -3.33 -7.30 48.92
N GLY A 594 -4.24 -7.57 47.98
CA GLY A 594 -5.25 -8.63 48.08
C GLY A 594 -6.49 -8.30 48.91
N VAL A 595 -6.58 -7.09 49.48
CA VAL A 595 -7.74 -6.62 50.26
C VAL A 595 -8.62 -5.73 49.41
N LEU A 596 -9.94 -5.97 49.44
CA LEU A 596 -10.93 -5.11 48.79
C LEU A 596 -11.15 -3.83 49.60
N ILE A 597 -10.93 -2.69 48.96
CA ILE A 597 -11.26 -1.35 49.46
C ILE A 597 -12.58 -0.92 48.81
N ASN A 598 -13.68 -0.96 49.55
CA ASN A 598 -15.04 -0.72 49.02
C ASN A 598 -15.90 0.25 49.86
N THR A 599 -15.33 0.90 50.87
CA THR A 599 -16.06 1.82 51.74
C THR A 599 -15.72 3.26 51.44
N ALA A 600 -16.73 4.15 51.51
CA ALA A 600 -16.48 5.53 51.87
C ALA A 600 -15.83 5.50 53.25
N VAL A 601 -14.51 5.71 53.31
CA VAL A 601 -13.82 5.79 54.60
C VAL A 601 -14.23 7.14 55.19
N ASP A 602 -15.16 7.14 56.13
CA ASP A 602 -15.33 8.29 57.03
C ASP A 602 -14.07 8.31 57.91
N VAL A 603 -13.05 9.06 57.48
CA VAL A 603 -11.89 9.34 58.32
C VAL A 603 -12.33 10.42 59.33
N PRO A 604 -12.23 10.14 60.65
CA PRO A 604 -12.75 11.01 61.70
C PRO A 604 -12.05 12.38 61.80
#